data_AF-A0A1F9N343-F1
#
_entry.id   AF-A0A1F9N343-F1
#
_cell.length_a   1.000
_cell.length_b   1.000
_cell.length_c   1.000
_cell.angle_alpha   90.00
_cell.angle_beta   90.00
_cell.angle_gamma   90.00
#
_symmetry.space_group_name_H-M   'P 1'
#
loop_
_entity.id
_entity.type
_entity.pdbx_description
1 polymer ?
#
loop_
_entity_poly.entity_id
_entity_poly.type
_entity_poly.pdbx_seq_one_letter_code
_entity_poly.pdbx_strand_id
1 'polypeptide(L)'
;MYCNDSALAASSAAMSNPFIRAIPPSLVRFFARPYVAGDSLAKAVDTAADMLRSRGLLTTLDLLAEEITSQADVEENLATYLEMINAASGDDRFITTKQRPTVSLKLSSFTLAPLDRGGDGAGSREAAMRLAEHSKQRNVRLTIDMENSDWTDFTLDTVAALHDKGHHHVGTVIQTRLHRTDSDLDRLPKGCRVRLVIGIYQERAKIAFTDKHKMKERLLTLGSELLKRGHCVELATHDEAYVRRFFDEVVPQTGAQPHKFEAQMLYGVPRMTLQKELVERGIPTRLYLPFARSWSMAIAYLRRRLDEYPAMMFSVLGDVIRSRGRA
;
A
#
# COMPACT_ATOMS: atom_id res chain seq x y z
N MET A 1 -0.77 36.24 35.69
CA MET A 1 -1.18 35.32 36.77
C MET A 1 -1.14 33.92 36.17
N TYR A 2 -0.06 33.20 36.48
CA TYR A 2 0.24 31.88 35.95
C TYR A 2 -0.80 30.86 36.44
N CYS A 3 -1.29 30.01 35.54
CA CYS A 3 -1.94 28.76 35.92
C CYS A 3 -1.65 27.69 34.87
N ASN A 4 -0.52 27.00 35.07
CA ASN A 4 -0.07 25.71 34.54
C ASN A 4 -0.83 25.08 33.36
N ASP A 5 -0.31 25.33 32.15
CA ASP A 5 -0.38 24.42 31.00
C ASP A 5 0.72 23.37 31.12
N SER A 6 0.47 22.29 31.85
CA SER A 6 1.39 21.15 31.91
C SER A 6 0.67 19.90 32.41
N ALA A 7 -0.21 19.32 31.59
CA ALA A 7 -0.59 17.91 31.64
C ALA A 7 -1.62 17.62 30.54
N LEU A 8 -1.17 17.23 29.34
CA LEU A 8 -1.83 16.28 28.43
C LEU A 8 -0.98 16.07 27.16
N ALA A 9 0.34 15.94 27.35
CA ALA A 9 1.22 15.25 26.41
C ALA A 9 1.33 13.79 26.89
N ALA A 10 0.23 13.04 26.84
CA ALA A 10 0.28 11.59 27.04
C ALA A 10 0.56 10.94 25.69
N SER A 11 1.87 10.77 25.45
CA SER A 11 2.45 9.81 24.52
C SER A 11 1.60 8.54 24.45
N SER A 12 1.03 8.24 23.27
CA SER A 12 0.55 6.89 22.98
C SER A 12 1.76 6.01 22.65
N ALA A 13 2.61 5.77 23.63
CA ALA A 13 3.37 4.54 23.65
C ALA A 13 2.32 3.42 23.67
N ALA A 14 2.18 2.71 22.56
CA ALA A 14 1.34 1.52 22.51
C ALA A 14 1.77 0.62 23.68
N MET A 15 0.92 0.49 24.70
CA MET A 15 1.13 -0.49 25.75
C MET A 15 1.14 -1.85 25.06
N SER A 16 2.33 -2.40 24.85
CA SER A 16 2.54 -3.73 24.29
C SER A 16 1.67 -4.70 25.07
N ASN A 17 0.70 -5.34 24.42
CA ASN A 17 -0.22 -6.20 25.14
C ASN A 17 0.54 -7.48 25.52
N PRO A 18 0.71 -7.80 26.83
CA PRO A 18 1.50 -8.94 27.26
C PRO A 18 0.99 -10.27 26.68
N PHE A 19 -0.30 -10.35 26.36
CA PHE A 19 -0.91 -11.51 25.70
C PHE A 19 -0.49 -11.67 24.22
N ILE A 20 -0.21 -10.58 23.50
CA ILE A 20 0.24 -10.61 22.09
C ILE A 20 1.70 -11.03 21.99
N ARG A 21 2.55 -10.60 22.95
CA ARG A 21 3.94 -11.08 23.07
C ARG A 21 4.03 -12.56 23.45
N ALA A 22 3.03 -13.07 24.18
CA ALA A 22 2.95 -14.48 24.57
C ALA A 22 2.56 -15.43 23.41
N ILE A 23 2.07 -14.91 22.27
CA ILE A 23 1.77 -15.75 21.10
C ILE A 23 3.08 -16.34 20.55
N PRO A 24 3.21 -17.68 20.46
CA PRO A 24 4.41 -18.31 19.93
C PRO A 24 4.72 -17.84 18.51
N PRO A 25 5.99 -17.55 18.17
CA PRO A 25 6.42 -17.17 16.83
C PRO A 25 5.92 -18.13 15.73
N SER A 26 5.84 -19.42 16.03
CA SER A 26 5.30 -20.47 15.14
C SER A 26 3.82 -20.27 14.82
N LEU A 27 3.03 -19.78 15.76
CA LEU A 27 1.59 -19.52 15.59
C LEU A 27 1.36 -18.22 14.81
N VAL A 28 2.13 -17.15 15.09
CA VAL A 28 2.13 -15.92 14.27
C VAL A 28 2.50 -16.23 12.82
N ARG A 29 3.54 -17.04 12.62
CA ARG A 29 3.97 -17.52 11.30
C ARG A 29 2.89 -18.34 10.61
N PHE A 30 2.19 -19.22 11.31
CA PHE A 30 1.10 -20.03 10.75
C PHE A 30 -0.03 -19.15 10.19
N PHE A 31 -0.46 -18.13 10.94
CA PHE A 31 -1.53 -17.23 10.50
C PHE A 31 -1.11 -16.21 9.44
N ALA A 32 0.16 -15.82 9.40
CA ALA A 32 0.66 -14.85 8.43
C ALA A 32 1.14 -15.46 7.12
N ARG A 33 1.45 -16.76 7.10
CA ARG A 33 1.94 -17.48 5.91
C ARG A 33 1.06 -17.30 4.66
N PRO A 34 -0.29 -17.27 4.74
CA PRO A 34 -1.10 -17.00 3.56
C PRO A 34 -0.92 -15.60 3.00
N TYR A 35 -0.57 -14.63 3.84
CA TYR A 35 -0.54 -13.21 3.52
C TYR A 35 0.85 -12.70 3.18
N VAL A 36 1.91 -13.42 3.55
CA VAL A 36 3.31 -13.03 3.31
C VAL A 36 3.90 -13.90 2.20
N ALA A 37 4.32 -13.29 1.10
CA ALA A 37 4.82 -13.96 -0.09
C ALA A 37 6.23 -14.55 0.05
N GLY A 38 6.89 -14.30 1.17
CA GLY A 38 8.22 -14.84 1.45
C GLY A 38 8.90 -14.17 2.62
N ASP A 39 9.94 -14.82 3.10
CA ASP A 39 10.90 -14.32 4.08
C ASP A 39 12.19 -13.81 3.41
N SER A 40 12.16 -13.60 2.09
CA SER A 40 13.24 -12.99 1.32
C SER A 40 12.70 -12.35 0.04
N LEU A 41 13.48 -11.43 -0.53
CA LEU A 41 13.19 -10.81 -1.83
C LEU A 41 13.09 -11.87 -2.94
N ALA A 42 13.99 -12.86 -2.95
CA ALA A 42 13.98 -13.93 -3.96
C ALA A 42 12.64 -14.68 -3.97
N LYS A 43 12.12 -15.07 -2.80
CA LYS A 43 10.82 -15.74 -2.68
C LYS A 43 9.65 -14.84 -3.09
N ALA A 44 9.74 -13.54 -2.80
CA ALA A 44 8.74 -12.58 -3.24
C ALA A 44 8.70 -12.49 -4.78
N VAL A 45 9.87 -12.44 -5.42
CA VAL A 45 9.98 -12.43 -6.89
C VAL A 45 9.52 -13.76 -7.50
N ASP A 46 9.86 -14.89 -6.91
CA ASP A 46 9.35 -16.20 -7.34
C ASP A 46 7.83 -16.28 -7.26
N THR A 47 7.25 -15.79 -6.17
CA THR A 47 5.79 -15.71 -6.00
C THR A 47 5.17 -14.77 -7.03
N ALA A 48 5.80 -13.62 -7.30
CA ALA A 48 5.34 -12.69 -8.33
C ALA A 48 5.34 -13.34 -9.73
N ALA A 49 6.41 -14.04 -10.09
CA ALA A 49 6.52 -14.75 -11.36
C ALA A 49 5.50 -15.90 -11.46
N ASP A 50 5.24 -16.61 -10.35
CA ASP A 50 4.20 -17.65 -10.30
C ASP A 50 2.79 -17.08 -10.47
N MET A 51 2.44 -15.99 -9.79
CA MET A 51 1.14 -15.33 -9.93
C MET A 51 0.89 -14.86 -11.37
N LEU A 52 1.92 -14.31 -12.03
CA LEU A 52 1.83 -13.92 -13.42
C LEU A 52 1.59 -15.13 -14.34
N ARG A 53 2.43 -16.16 -14.22
CA ARG A 53 2.40 -17.34 -15.10
C ARG A 53 1.13 -18.17 -14.93
N SER A 54 0.74 -18.45 -13.69
CA SER A 54 -0.35 -19.37 -13.39
C SER A 54 -1.73 -18.72 -13.46
N ARG A 55 -1.81 -17.40 -13.25
CA ARG A 55 -3.10 -16.70 -13.07
C ARG A 55 -3.24 -15.40 -13.86
N GLY A 56 -2.21 -14.98 -14.60
CA GLY A 56 -2.21 -13.69 -15.31
C GLY A 56 -2.24 -12.47 -14.38
N LEU A 57 -1.89 -12.65 -13.10
CA LEU A 57 -1.94 -11.58 -12.10
C LEU A 57 -0.62 -10.80 -12.04
N LEU A 58 -0.72 -9.48 -12.04
CA LEU A 58 0.41 -8.59 -11.82
C LEU A 58 0.71 -8.48 -10.32
N THR A 59 1.86 -7.92 -9.94
CA THR A 59 2.19 -7.70 -8.53
C THR A 59 2.79 -6.33 -8.24
N THR A 60 2.68 -5.89 -6.99
CA THR A 60 3.55 -4.87 -6.42
C THR A 60 4.26 -5.46 -5.22
N LEU A 61 5.59 -5.35 -5.19
CA LEU A 61 6.39 -5.74 -4.03
C LEU A 61 6.20 -4.71 -2.93
N ASP A 62 5.99 -5.19 -1.70
CA ASP A 62 5.88 -4.39 -0.48
C ASP A 62 6.80 -4.96 0.58
N LEU A 63 7.78 -4.17 1.00
CA LEU A 63 8.61 -4.53 2.13
C LEU A 63 7.85 -4.22 3.41
N LEU A 64 7.64 -5.25 4.25
CA LEU A 64 7.02 -5.08 5.55
C LEU A 64 7.91 -4.18 6.42
N ALA A 65 7.36 -3.02 6.79
CA ALA A 65 8.11 -1.94 7.42
C ALA A 65 8.86 -2.38 8.68
N GLU A 66 10.15 -2.07 8.69
CA GLU A 66 11.04 -2.19 9.84
C GLU A 66 10.90 -0.94 10.74
N GLU A 67 11.31 -1.05 12.00
CA GLU A 67 11.38 0.13 12.86
C GLU A 67 12.69 0.87 12.54
N ILE A 68 12.59 2.11 12.06
CA ILE A 68 13.75 2.95 11.78
C ILE A 68 14.15 3.65 13.07
N THR A 69 15.29 3.24 13.63
CA THR A 69 15.83 3.75 14.91
C THR A 69 17.22 4.35 14.77
N SER A 70 17.91 4.05 13.68
CA SER A 70 19.26 4.52 13.39
C SER A 70 19.43 4.94 11.93
N GLN A 71 20.46 5.73 11.65
CA GLN A 71 20.81 6.10 10.27
C GLN A 71 21.20 4.87 9.43
N ALA A 72 21.80 3.86 10.06
CA ALA A 72 22.11 2.60 9.39
C ALA A 72 20.83 1.87 8.94
N ASP A 73 19.75 1.93 9.73
CA ASP A 73 18.46 1.34 9.36
C ASP A 73 17.88 2.03 8.11
N VAL A 74 18.01 3.37 8.01
CA VAL A 74 17.61 4.13 6.82
C VAL A 74 18.39 3.69 5.58
N GLU A 75 19.71 3.56 5.72
CA GLU A 75 20.60 3.16 4.63
C GLU A 75 20.34 1.72 4.17
N GLU A 76 20.14 0.80 5.11
CA GLU A 76 19.82 -0.61 4.83
C GLU A 76 18.45 -0.75 4.18
N ASN A 77 17.45 0.00 4.65
CA ASN A 77 16.13 0.01 4.04
C ASN A 77 16.19 0.57 2.61
N LEU A 78 16.90 1.68 2.39
CA LEU A 78 17.13 2.25 1.06
C LEU A 78 17.85 1.27 0.12
N ALA A 79 18.88 0.57 0.61
CA ALA A 79 19.56 -0.47 -0.15
C ALA A 79 18.60 -1.60 -0.55
N THR A 80 17.74 -2.03 0.37
CA THR A 80 16.72 -3.07 0.10
C THR A 80 15.75 -2.62 -1.00
N TYR A 81 15.29 -1.37 -0.99
CA TYR A 81 14.44 -0.85 -2.05
C TYR A 81 15.14 -0.79 -3.41
N LEU A 82 16.43 -0.47 -3.45
CA LEU A 82 17.24 -0.54 -4.68
C LEU A 82 17.37 -1.99 -5.19
N GLU A 83 17.56 -2.95 -4.30
CA GLU A 83 17.57 -4.38 -4.63
C GLU A 83 16.22 -4.86 -5.16
N MET A 84 15.10 -4.43 -4.56
CA MET A 84 13.75 -4.74 -5.05
C MET A 84 13.55 -4.27 -6.50
N ILE A 85 13.99 -3.04 -6.80
CA ILE A 85 13.94 -2.48 -8.16
C ILE A 85 14.80 -3.31 -9.12
N ASN A 86 16.02 -3.68 -8.70
CA ASN A 86 16.92 -4.49 -9.51
C ASN A 86 16.32 -5.87 -9.80
N ALA A 87 15.77 -6.54 -8.80
CA ALA A 87 15.17 -7.86 -8.93
C ALA A 87 13.90 -7.84 -9.80
N ALA A 88 13.05 -6.81 -9.67
CA ALA A 88 11.88 -6.65 -10.52
C ALA A 88 12.24 -6.40 -12.00
N SER A 89 13.39 -5.77 -12.27
CA SER A 89 13.85 -5.49 -13.63
C SER A 89 14.70 -6.60 -14.25
N GLY A 90 15.43 -7.37 -13.44
CA GLY A 90 16.45 -8.32 -13.90
C GLY A 90 15.98 -9.77 -14.03
N ASP A 91 14.69 -10.03 -13.81
CA ASP A 91 14.13 -11.37 -13.90
C ASP A 91 13.45 -11.61 -15.26
N ASP A 92 14.04 -12.51 -16.05
CA ASP A 92 13.62 -12.82 -17.42
C ASP A 92 12.24 -13.47 -17.53
N ARG A 93 11.64 -13.88 -16.40
CA ARG A 93 10.24 -14.36 -16.36
C ARG A 93 9.24 -13.22 -16.60
N PHE A 94 9.65 -11.97 -16.46
CA PHE A 94 8.85 -10.78 -16.78
C PHE A 94 9.20 -10.24 -18.17
N ILE A 95 8.60 -10.84 -19.20
CA ILE A 95 8.90 -10.59 -20.63
C ILE A 95 8.71 -9.11 -21.02
N THR A 96 7.72 -8.43 -20.45
CA THR A 96 7.43 -7.01 -20.74
C THR A 96 7.53 -6.13 -19.50
N THR A 97 7.81 -4.84 -19.70
CA THR A 97 7.82 -3.85 -18.59
C THR A 97 6.49 -3.74 -17.86
N LYS A 98 5.37 -4.07 -18.51
CA LYS A 98 4.03 -4.09 -17.89
C LYS A 98 3.85 -5.27 -16.92
N GLN A 99 4.52 -6.40 -17.19
CA GLN A 99 4.48 -7.62 -16.39
C GLN A 99 5.39 -7.54 -15.15
N ARG A 100 6.41 -6.68 -15.18
CA ARG A 100 7.32 -6.49 -14.05
C ARG A 100 6.54 -6.09 -12.79
N PRO A 101 6.92 -6.63 -11.62
CA PRO A 101 6.41 -6.13 -10.35
C PRO A 101 6.69 -4.63 -10.22
N THR A 102 5.71 -3.89 -9.72
CA THR A 102 5.98 -2.51 -9.24
C THR A 102 6.52 -2.57 -7.82
N VAL A 103 7.02 -1.44 -7.30
CA VAL A 103 7.48 -1.34 -5.91
C VAL A 103 6.66 -0.30 -5.16
N SER A 104 6.14 -0.65 -3.98
CA SER A 104 5.43 0.27 -3.08
C SER A 104 6.32 0.63 -1.90
N LEU A 105 6.41 1.93 -1.59
CA LEU A 105 7.29 2.46 -0.54
C LEU A 105 6.56 3.47 0.34
N LYS A 106 6.97 3.59 1.61
CA LYS A 106 6.46 4.56 2.59
C LYS A 106 7.54 5.58 2.90
N LEU A 107 7.19 6.86 2.96
CA LEU A 107 8.17 7.92 3.19
C LEU A 107 8.70 7.88 4.63
N SER A 108 7.89 7.43 5.58
CA SER A 108 8.32 7.22 6.97
C SER A 108 9.46 6.22 7.13
N SER A 109 9.68 5.33 6.15
CA SER A 109 10.73 4.31 6.21
C SER A 109 12.15 4.85 5.91
N PHE A 110 12.30 6.17 5.74
CA PHE A 110 13.57 6.80 5.37
C PHE A 110 13.91 8.02 6.23
N THR A 111 13.40 8.07 7.47
CA THR A 111 13.64 9.18 8.38
C THR A 111 13.76 8.73 9.83
N LEU A 112 14.55 9.46 10.62
CA LEU A 112 14.59 9.38 12.08
C LEU A 112 13.64 10.38 12.76
N ALA A 113 13.06 11.31 11.99
CA ALA A 113 12.17 12.36 12.46
C ALA A 113 10.80 12.23 11.76
N PRO A 114 10.00 11.19 12.08
CA PRO A 114 8.75 10.93 11.40
C PRO A 114 7.67 11.98 11.77
N LEU A 115 6.86 12.36 10.78
CA LEU A 115 5.88 13.46 10.90
C LEU A 115 4.79 13.18 11.94
N ASP A 116 4.35 11.94 12.07
CA ASP A 116 3.35 11.49 13.04
C ASP A 116 3.86 11.50 14.50
N ARG A 117 5.15 11.80 14.70
CA ARG A 117 5.78 12.03 16.00
C ARG A 117 6.33 13.44 16.16
N GLY A 118 5.88 14.38 15.32
CA GLY A 118 6.29 15.78 15.34
C GLY A 118 7.65 16.07 14.72
N GLY A 119 8.23 15.11 13.98
CA GLY A 119 9.41 15.35 13.16
C GLY A 119 9.09 16.09 11.86
N ASP A 120 10.06 16.14 10.95
CA ASP A 120 9.99 16.87 9.67
C ASP A 120 10.13 15.98 8.42
N GLY A 121 10.29 14.66 8.59
CA GLY A 121 10.53 13.72 7.50
C GLY A 121 11.90 13.88 6.84
N ALA A 122 12.89 14.42 7.56
CA ALA A 122 14.25 14.58 7.05
C ALA A 122 14.80 13.28 6.43
N GLY A 123 15.39 13.39 5.24
CA GLY A 123 15.91 12.26 4.45
C GLY A 123 14.88 11.61 3.51
N SER A 124 13.59 11.66 3.80
CA SER A 124 12.58 10.93 3.03
C SER A 124 12.44 11.39 1.58
N ARG A 125 12.54 12.69 1.31
CA ARG A 125 12.48 13.25 -0.06
C ARG A 125 13.71 12.88 -0.90
N GLU A 126 14.89 12.85 -0.27
CA GLU A 126 16.13 12.45 -0.94
C GLU A 126 16.11 10.97 -1.29
N ALA A 127 15.68 10.12 -0.35
CA ALA A 127 15.47 8.69 -0.59
C ALA A 127 14.47 8.46 -1.73
N ALA A 128 13.33 9.15 -1.72
CA ALA A 128 12.33 9.06 -2.78
C ALA A 128 12.89 9.48 -4.15
N MET A 129 13.68 10.56 -4.22
CA MET A 129 14.37 10.98 -5.44
C MET A 129 15.36 9.92 -5.96
N ARG A 130 16.21 9.38 -5.07
CA ARG A 130 17.20 8.35 -5.44
C ARG A 130 16.53 7.08 -5.94
N LEU A 131 15.44 6.65 -5.30
CA LEU A 131 14.64 5.50 -5.75
C LEU A 131 13.92 5.79 -7.08
N ALA A 132 13.37 7.00 -7.25
CA ALA A 132 12.71 7.41 -8.49
C ALA A 132 13.67 7.46 -9.68
N GLU A 133 14.90 7.93 -9.49
CA GLU A 133 15.94 7.93 -10.52
C GLU A 133 16.36 6.50 -10.88
N HIS A 134 16.69 5.67 -9.88
CA HIS A 134 17.10 4.29 -10.11
C HIS A 134 16.01 3.45 -10.79
N SER A 135 14.76 3.59 -10.35
CA SER A 135 13.62 2.88 -10.94
C SER A 135 13.31 3.33 -12.37
N LYS A 136 13.54 4.60 -12.71
CA LYS A 136 13.43 5.11 -14.09
C LYS A 136 14.41 4.40 -15.01
N GLN A 137 15.68 4.33 -14.61
CA GLN A 137 16.74 3.65 -15.36
C GLN A 137 16.45 2.16 -15.56
N ARG A 138 15.74 1.54 -14.61
CA ARG A 138 15.35 0.12 -14.66
C ARG A 138 13.96 -0.14 -15.24
N ASN A 139 13.24 0.89 -15.69
CA ASN A 139 11.85 0.78 -16.17
C ASN A 139 10.94 0.02 -15.19
N VAL A 140 11.06 0.32 -13.89
CA VAL A 140 10.21 -0.23 -12.82
C VAL A 140 9.33 0.90 -12.31
N ARG A 141 8.02 0.69 -12.25
CA ARG A 141 7.10 1.70 -11.69
C ARG A 141 7.13 1.69 -10.17
N LEU A 142 7.08 2.87 -9.58
CA LEU A 142 6.97 3.05 -8.13
C LEU A 142 5.56 3.51 -7.74
N THR A 143 5.18 3.24 -6.50
CA THR A 143 4.00 3.83 -5.86
C THR A 143 4.40 4.28 -4.47
N ILE A 144 4.24 5.57 -4.17
CA ILE A 144 4.43 6.10 -2.81
C ILE A 144 3.12 5.89 -2.06
N ASP A 145 3.17 5.02 -1.04
CA ASP A 145 2.04 4.71 -0.19
C ASP A 145 1.60 5.90 0.65
N MET A 146 0.30 6.03 0.86
CA MET A 146 -0.27 7.04 1.72
C MET A 146 -0.39 6.51 3.14
N GLU A 147 0.19 7.26 4.08
CA GLU A 147 0.23 6.92 5.49
C GLU A 147 -0.93 7.61 6.25
N ASN A 148 -0.77 7.94 7.53
CA ASN A 148 -1.79 8.68 8.26
C ASN A 148 -1.92 10.15 7.77
N SER A 149 -2.86 10.89 8.35
CA SER A 149 -3.13 12.27 7.94
C SER A 149 -1.94 13.22 8.10
N ASP A 150 -1.03 12.97 9.05
CA ASP A 150 0.20 13.77 9.27
C ASP A 150 1.17 13.70 8.07
N TRP A 151 1.14 12.59 7.31
CA TRP A 151 1.99 12.36 6.14
C TRP A 151 1.36 12.80 4.81
N THR A 152 0.09 13.20 4.80
CA THR A 152 -0.66 13.41 3.54
C THR A 152 -0.06 14.53 2.70
N ASP A 153 0.18 15.69 3.32
CA ASP A 153 0.76 16.84 2.61
C ASP A 153 2.16 16.55 2.10
N PHE A 154 3.01 16.01 2.97
CA PHE A 154 4.39 15.68 2.62
C PHE A 154 4.48 14.67 1.48
N THR A 155 3.60 13.67 1.46
CA THR A 155 3.53 12.67 0.39
C THR A 155 3.13 13.30 -0.94
N LEU A 156 2.05 14.09 -0.97
CA LEU A 156 1.56 14.70 -2.20
C LEU A 156 2.57 15.71 -2.77
N ASP A 157 3.18 16.52 -1.92
CA ASP A 157 4.22 17.47 -2.33
C ASP A 157 5.47 16.76 -2.88
N THR A 158 5.85 15.64 -2.26
CA THR A 158 6.98 14.81 -2.74
C THR A 158 6.67 14.23 -4.12
N VAL A 159 5.46 13.71 -4.34
CA VAL A 159 5.04 13.17 -5.64
C VAL A 159 5.02 14.26 -6.70
N ALA A 160 4.49 15.46 -6.39
CA ALA A 160 4.50 16.59 -7.30
C ALA A 160 5.92 16.99 -7.71
N ALA A 161 6.82 17.15 -6.73
CA ALA A 161 8.23 17.49 -7.00
C ALA A 161 8.96 16.43 -7.85
N LEU A 162 8.63 15.14 -7.68
CA LEU A 162 9.18 14.07 -8.52
C LEU A 162 8.65 14.14 -9.96
N HIS A 163 7.38 14.48 -10.15
CA HIS A 163 6.79 14.67 -11.48
C HIS A 163 7.38 15.89 -12.20
N ASP A 164 7.62 17.00 -11.48
CA ASP A 164 8.27 18.20 -12.02
C ASP A 164 9.70 17.89 -12.52
N LYS A 165 10.37 16.91 -11.91
CA LYS A 165 11.68 16.40 -12.33
C LYS A 165 11.61 15.31 -13.41
N GLY A 166 10.42 15.00 -13.93
CA GLY A 166 10.23 14.04 -15.02
C GLY A 166 10.19 12.57 -14.58
N HIS A 167 9.87 12.27 -13.32
CA HIS A 167 9.65 10.90 -12.81
C HIS A 167 8.17 10.49 -12.90
N HIS A 168 7.56 10.60 -14.08
CA HIS A 168 6.13 10.35 -14.29
C HIS A 168 5.70 8.88 -14.06
N HIS A 169 6.64 7.94 -13.92
CA HIS A 169 6.39 6.54 -13.59
C HIS A 169 6.06 6.31 -12.10
N VAL A 170 6.27 7.32 -11.25
CA VAL A 170 5.92 7.30 -9.83
C VAL A 170 4.43 7.60 -9.66
N GLY A 171 3.70 6.65 -9.08
CA GLY A 171 2.32 6.82 -8.63
C GLY A 171 2.22 7.18 -7.15
N THR A 172 1.00 7.45 -6.69
CA THR A 172 0.68 7.68 -5.28
C THR A 172 -0.61 6.97 -4.88
N VAL A 173 -0.93 7.01 -3.59
CA VAL A 173 -2.16 6.44 -3.03
C VAL A 173 -3.06 7.57 -2.56
N ILE A 174 -4.38 7.47 -2.80
CA ILE A 174 -5.38 8.38 -2.27
C ILE A 174 -6.36 7.59 -1.39
N GLN A 175 -6.62 8.13 -0.20
CA GLN A 175 -7.52 7.55 0.79
C GLN A 175 -8.90 8.19 0.69
N THR A 176 -9.94 7.42 0.35
CA THR A 176 -11.30 7.96 0.17
C THR A 176 -11.97 8.36 1.48
N ARG A 177 -11.52 7.85 2.63
CA ARG A 177 -12.14 8.13 3.92
C ARG A 177 -11.85 9.51 4.49
N LEU A 178 -10.84 10.25 4.00
CA LEU A 178 -10.51 11.56 4.57
C LEU A 178 -11.46 12.64 4.03
N HIS A 179 -11.80 13.61 4.88
CA HIS A 179 -12.63 14.76 4.46
C HIS A 179 -11.91 15.67 3.47
N ARG A 180 -10.58 15.74 3.57
CA ARG A 180 -9.69 16.54 2.71
C ARG A 180 -9.50 15.99 1.29
N THR A 181 -9.90 14.74 1.05
CA THR A 181 -9.56 14.03 -0.19
C THR A 181 -10.06 14.73 -1.46
N ASP A 182 -11.25 15.35 -1.41
CA ASP A 182 -11.81 16.03 -2.58
C ASP A 182 -10.89 17.17 -3.05
N SER A 183 -10.33 17.96 -2.14
CA SER A 183 -9.34 19.01 -2.45
C SER A 183 -7.97 18.46 -2.81
N ASP A 184 -7.57 17.32 -2.23
CA ASP A 184 -6.27 16.73 -2.54
C ASP A 184 -6.19 16.18 -3.98
N LEU A 185 -7.33 15.91 -4.63
CA LEU A 185 -7.34 15.51 -6.04
C LEU A 185 -6.75 16.59 -6.97
N ASP A 186 -6.86 17.87 -6.60
CA ASP A 186 -6.33 19.00 -7.39
C ASP A 186 -4.81 19.11 -7.31
N ARG A 187 -4.19 18.44 -6.34
CA ARG A 187 -2.74 18.43 -6.13
C ARG A 187 -2.03 17.32 -6.90
N LEU A 188 -2.79 16.41 -7.51
CA LEU A 188 -2.23 15.27 -8.22
C LEU A 188 -1.61 15.70 -9.55
N PRO A 189 -0.38 15.28 -9.85
CA PRO A 189 0.22 15.53 -11.15
C PRO A 189 -0.62 14.94 -12.29
N LYS A 190 -0.71 15.66 -13.41
CA LYS A 190 -1.51 15.25 -14.57
C LYS A 190 -1.13 13.84 -15.02
N GLY A 191 -2.13 12.97 -15.15
CA GLY A 191 -1.93 11.60 -15.62
C GLY A 191 -1.25 10.66 -14.62
N CYS A 192 -1.05 11.08 -13.36
CA CYS A 192 -0.50 10.24 -12.30
C CYS A 192 -1.27 8.91 -12.15
N ARG A 193 -0.55 7.85 -11.76
CA ARG A 193 -1.14 6.59 -11.29
C ARG A 193 -1.58 6.78 -9.85
N VAL A 194 -2.86 6.56 -9.59
CA VAL A 194 -3.49 6.77 -8.28
C VAL A 194 -4.09 5.46 -7.83
N ARG A 195 -3.45 4.84 -6.83
CA ARG A 195 -4.07 3.73 -6.11
C ARG A 195 -5.12 4.28 -5.17
N LEU A 196 -6.38 3.97 -5.44
CA LEU A 196 -7.51 4.47 -4.68
C LEU A 196 -7.90 3.43 -3.61
N VAL A 197 -7.72 3.79 -2.34
CA VAL A 197 -8.00 2.93 -1.18
C VAL A 197 -9.01 3.59 -0.26
N ILE A 198 -9.64 2.82 0.63
CA ILE A 198 -10.44 3.41 1.71
C ILE A 198 -9.56 4.18 2.71
N GLY A 199 -8.43 3.60 3.11
CA GLY A 199 -7.55 4.11 4.17
C GLY A 199 -7.71 3.31 5.46
N ILE A 200 -6.57 2.90 6.04
CA ILE A 200 -6.51 1.93 7.15
C ILE A 200 -6.15 2.55 8.51
N TYR A 201 -5.68 3.80 8.52
CA TYR A 201 -5.21 4.47 9.72
C TYR A 201 -6.38 4.89 10.62
N GLN A 202 -6.16 4.81 11.93
CA GLN A 202 -7.11 5.23 12.95
C GLN A 202 -7.12 6.76 13.06
N GLU A 203 -7.96 7.38 12.23
CA GLU A 203 -8.16 8.83 12.23
C GLU A 203 -9.36 9.23 13.07
N ARG A 204 -9.28 10.40 13.72
CA ARG A 204 -10.41 10.99 14.45
C ARG A 204 -11.55 11.29 13.47
N ALA A 205 -12.80 11.22 13.94
CA ALA A 205 -13.99 11.50 13.11
C ALA A 205 -14.01 12.91 12.49
N LYS A 206 -13.29 13.87 13.10
CA LYS A 206 -13.10 15.22 12.56
C LYS A 206 -12.20 15.27 11.31
N ILE A 207 -11.39 14.23 11.07
CA ILE A 207 -10.41 14.13 9.96
C ILE A 207 -10.92 13.15 8.89
N ALA A 208 -11.58 12.07 9.32
CA ALA A 208 -12.08 11.03 8.44
C ALA A 208 -13.54 10.71 8.71
N PHE A 209 -14.23 10.28 7.65
CA PHE A 209 -15.49 9.56 7.80
C PHE A 209 -15.29 8.34 8.71
N THR A 210 -16.36 7.90 9.38
CA THR A 210 -16.43 6.63 10.13
C THR A 210 -17.47 5.68 9.56
N ASP A 211 -18.39 6.21 8.75
CA ASP A 211 -19.42 5.45 8.04
C ASP A 211 -18.80 4.63 6.89
N LYS A 212 -18.89 3.30 7.02
CA LYS A 212 -18.31 2.34 6.05
C LYS A 212 -18.96 2.43 4.67
N HIS A 213 -20.27 2.66 4.59
CA HIS A 213 -20.96 2.76 3.31
C HIS A 213 -20.49 4.01 2.57
N LYS A 214 -20.49 5.16 3.27
CA LYS A 214 -20.01 6.44 2.73
C LYS A 214 -18.58 6.36 2.22
N MET A 215 -17.67 5.74 2.98
CA MET A 215 -16.28 5.54 2.55
C MET A 215 -16.15 4.72 1.26
N LYS A 216 -16.97 3.67 1.12
CA LYS A 216 -16.94 2.78 -0.04
C LYS A 216 -17.59 3.41 -1.27
N GLU A 217 -18.71 4.12 -1.13
CA GLU A 217 -19.29 4.88 -2.25
C GLU A 217 -18.30 5.91 -2.81
N ARG A 218 -17.46 6.49 -1.95
CA ARG A 218 -16.40 7.40 -2.38
C ARG A 218 -15.32 6.75 -3.26
N LEU A 219 -15.14 5.42 -3.23
CA LEU A 219 -14.29 4.73 -4.22
C LEU A 219 -14.82 4.92 -5.64
N LEU A 220 -16.15 4.88 -5.81
CA LEU A 220 -16.80 5.01 -7.10
C LEU A 220 -16.80 6.47 -7.57
N THR A 221 -17.19 7.40 -6.70
CA THR A 221 -17.28 8.82 -7.07
C THR A 221 -15.90 9.42 -7.36
N LEU A 222 -14.92 9.23 -6.46
CA LEU A 222 -13.57 9.76 -6.65
C LEU A 222 -12.84 9.02 -7.77
N GLY A 223 -13.08 7.72 -7.94
CA GLY A 223 -12.54 6.96 -9.07
C GLY A 223 -13.08 7.46 -10.42
N SER A 224 -14.38 7.76 -10.52
CA SER A 224 -14.96 8.39 -11.72
C SER A 224 -14.29 9.72 -12.04
N GLU A 225 -14.10 10.55 -11.01
CA GLU A 225 -13.50 11.87 -11.15
C GLU A 225 -12.04 11.81 -11.58
N LEU A 226 -11.24 10.95 -10.96
CA LEU A 226 -9.84 10.71 -11.34
C LEU A 226 -9.71 10.26 -12.81
N LEU A 227 -10.58 9.35 -13.26
CA LEU A 227 -10.61 8.88 -14.65
C LEU A 227 -10.98 10.00 -15.62
N LYS A 228 -12.01 10.80 -15.31
CA LYS A 228 -12.43 11.96 -16.13
C LYS A 228 -11.33 13.03 -16.22
N ARG A 229 -10.54 13.20 -15.15
CA ARG A 229 -9.36 14.08 -15.11
C ARG A 229 -8.14 13.49 -15.85
N GLY A 230 -8.23 12.26 -16.36
CA GLY A 230 -7.20 11.60 -17.17
C GLY A 230 -6.11 10.87 -16.38
N HIS A 231 -6.28 10.69 -15.07
CA HIS A 231 -5.39 9.87 -14.24
C HIS A 231 -5.59 8.37 -14.53
N CYS A 232 -4.63 7.57 -14.10
CA CYS A 232 -4.79 6.11 -14.07
C CYS A 232 -5.26 5.68 -12.68
N VAL A 233 -6.38 4.98 -12.59
CA VAL A 233 -6.98 4.56 -11.30
C VAL A 233 -6.67 3.09 -11.03
N GLU A 234 -6.00 2.84 -9.92
CA GLU A 234 -5.73 1.50 -9.42
C GLU A 234 -6.68 1.24 -8.25
N LEU A 235 -7.86 0.69 -8.54
CA LEU A 235 -8.92 0.49 -7.55
C LEU A 235 -8.53 -0.62 -6.57
N ALA A 236 -8.19 -0.25 -5.33
CA ALA A 236 -7.70 -1.17 -4.33
C ALA A 236 -8.76 -1.51 -3.28
N THR A 237 -9.47 -2.63 -3.47
CA THR A 237 -10.48 -3.13 -2.54
C THR A 237 -10.73 -4.63 -2.71
N HIS A 238 -11.11 -5.29 -1.62
CA HIS A 238 -11.58 -6.69 -1.63
C HIS A 238 -13.11 -6.79 -1.66
N ASP A 239 -13.81 -5.66 -1.68
CA ASP A 239 -15.26 -5.64 -1.74
C ASP A 239 -15.71 -5.91 -3.18
N GLU A 240 -16.14 -7.13 -3.41
CA GLU A 240 -16.48 -7.62 -4.74
C GLU A 240 -17.61 -6.82 -5.40
N ALA A 241 -18.58 -6.33 -4.62
CA ALA A 241 -19.68 -5.54 -5.16
C ALA A 241 -19.17 -4.20 -5.69
N TYR A 242 -18.25 -3.55 -4.97
CA TYR A 242 -17.66 -2.29 -5.41
C TYR A 242 -16.69 -2.45 -6.56
N VAL A 243 -15.94 -3.57 -6.62
CA VAL A 243 -15.11 -3.88 -7.78
C VAL A 243 -15.97 -4.00 -9.03
N ARG A 244 -17.04 -4.80 -9.00
CA ARG A 244 -17.94 -4.97 -10.15
C ARG A 244 -18.60 -3.66 -10.54
N ARG A 245 -19.22 -2.94 -9.59
CA ARG A 245 -19.82 -1.61 -9.85
C ARG A 245 -18.83 -0.64 -10.48
N PHE A 246 -17.58 -0.61 -10.03
CA PHE A 246 -16.58 0.28 -10.63
C PHE A 246 -16.31 -0.06 -12.10
N PHE A 247 -16.09 -1.33 -12.43
CA PHE A 247 -15.76 -1.72 -13.80
C PHE A 247 -16.99 -1.81 -14.74
N ASP A 248 -18.18 -2.08 -14.19
CA ASP A 248 -19.41 -2.28 -14.96
C ASP A 248 -20.20 -0.98 -15.13
N GLU A 249 -20.16 -0.08 -14.14
CA GLU A 249 -20.96 1.16 -14.13
C GLU A 249 -20.08 2.40 -14.28
N VAL A 250 -19.00 2.52 -13.49
CA VAL A 250 -18.22 3.75 -13.42
C VAL A 250 -17.31 3.92 -14.63
N VAL A 251 -16.47 2.93 -14.93
CA VAL A 251 -15.49 3.00 -16.03
C VAL A 251 -16.16 3.35 -17.38
N PRO A 252 -17.25 2.68 -17.82
CA PRO A 252 -17.89 3.01 -19.09
C PRO A 252 -18.38 4.45 -19.21
N GLN A 253 -18.85 5.05 -18.11
CA GLN A 253 -19.34 6.44 -18.08
C GLN A 253 -18.23 7.48 -18.18
N THR A 254 -16.97 7.10 -17.98
CA THR A 254 -15.83 8.02 -18.01
C THR A 254 -15.17 8.11 -19.39
N GLY A 255 -15.46 7.15 -20.29
CA GLY A 255 -14.72 7.00 -21.55
C GLY A 255 -13.24 6.61 -21.38
N ALA A 256 -12.85 6.17 -20.18
CA ALA A 256 -11.47 5.79 -19.88
C ALA A 256 -11.03 4.59 -20.73
N GLN A 257 -9.82 4.69 -21.28
CA GLN A 257 -9.22 3.60 -22.06
C GLN A 257 -8.75 2.47 -21.13
N PRO A 258 -8.65 1.22 -21.63
CA PRO A 258 -8.26 0.06 -20.81
C PRO A 258 -6.93 0.18 -20.05
N HIS A 259 -6.03 1.04 -20.50
CA HIS A 259 -4.74 1.27 -19.83
C HIS A 259 -4.79 2.31 -18.68
N LYS A 260 -5.96 2.91 -18.44
CA LYS A 260 -6.20 3.92 -17.40
C LYS A 260 -6.78 3.35 -16.12
N PHE A 261 -6.96 2.04 -16.02
CA PHE A 261 -7.46 1.43 -14.80
C PHE A 261 -6.89 0.04 -14.58
N GLU A 262 -6.80 -0.34 -13.30
CA GLU A 262 -6.55 -1.71 -12.88
C GLU A 262 -7.25 -2.00 -11.54
N ALA A 263 -7.50 -3.27 -11.27
CA ALA A 263 -7.96 -3.74 -9.97
C ALA A 263 -6.75 -4.09 -9.09
N GLN A 264 -6.79 -3.76 -7.81
CA GLN A 264 -5.76 -4.16 -6.85
C GLN A 264 -6.35 -4.83 -5.61
N MET A 265 -5.67 -5.88 -5.14
CA MET A 265 -6.04 -6.66 -3.95
C MET A 265 -4.77 -7.06 -3.19
N LEU A 266 -4.90 -7.37 -1.90
CA LEU A 266 -3.82 -7.97 -1.12
C LEU A 266 -3.63 -9.43 -1.50
N TYR A 267 -2.38 -9.84 -1.60
CA TYR A 267 -2.01 -11.24 -1.66
C TYR A 267 -2.51 -11.99 -0.39
N GLY A 268 -2.95 -13.23 -0.57
CA GLY A 268 -3.45 -14.07 0.51
C GLY A 268 -4.93 -13.88 0.89
N VAL A 269 -5.58 -12.79 0.45
CA VAL A 269 -7.02 -12.61 0.68
C VAL A 269 -7.82 -13.42 -0.36
N PRO A 270 -8.71 -14.36 0.05
CA PRO A 270 -9.41 -15.24 -0.89
C PRO A 270 -10.38 -14.48 -1.81
N ARG A 271 -9.95 -14.18 -3.03
CA ARG A 271 -10.76 -13.55 -4.09
C ARG A 271 -10.53 -14.19 -5.46
N MET A 272 -10.30 -15.49 -5.48
CA MET A 272 -9.88 -16.21 -6.70
C MET A 272 -10.89 -16.10 -7.84
N THR A 273 -12.18 -16.24 -7.55
CA THR A 273 -13.25 -16.14 -8.56
C THR A 273 -13.28 -14.77 -9.21
N LEU A 274 -13.29 -13.70 -8.41
CA LEU A 274 -13.25 -12.33 -8.91
C LEU A 274 -11.95 -12.01 -9.67
N GLN A 275 -10.80 -12.46 -9.16
CA GLN A 275 -9.51 -12.29 -9.83
C GLN A 275 -9.49 -12.95 -11.21
N LYS A 276 -10.03 -14.18 -11.33
CA LYS A 276 -10.17 -14.89 -12.60
C LYS A 276 -11.10 -14.16 -13.56
N GLU A 277 -12.28 -13.76 -13.07
CA GLU A 277 -13.26 -12.98 -13.83
C GLU A 277 -12.66 -11.71 -14.43
N LEU A 278 -11.92 -10.92 -13.63
CA LEU A 278 -11.29 -9.68 -14.09
C LEU A 278 -10.22 -9.93 -15.16
N VAL A 279 -9.38 -10.95 -14.98
CA VAL A 279 -8.34 -11.33 -15.94
C VAL A 279 -8.95 -11.80 -17.27
N GLU A 280 -10.00 -12.62 -17.23
CA GLU A 280 -10.73 -13.08 -18.43
C GLU A 280 -11.40 -11.92 -19.18
N ARG A 281 -11.82 -10.88 -18.46
CA ARG A 281 -12.34 -9.63 -19.04
C ARG A 281 -11.24 -8.69 -19.57
N GLY A 282 -9.97 -9.06 -19.44
CA GLY A 282 -8.84 -8.23 -19.85
C GLY A 282 -8.58 -7.02 -18.94
N ILE A 283 -9.14 -7.01 -17.73
CA ILE A 283 -8.90 -5.96 -16.73
C ILE A 283 -7.59 -6.29 -15.98
N PRO A 284 -6.55 -5.44 -16.05
CA PRO A 284 -5.32 -5.68 -15.32
C PRO A 284 -5.64 -5.81 -13.83
N THR A 285 -5.14 -6.88 -13.21
CA THR A 285 -5.38 -7.17 -11.80
C THR A 285 -4.04 -7.38 -11.11
N ARG A 286 -3.77 -6.59 -10.07
CA ARG A 286 -2.50 -6.57 -9.33
C ARG A 286 -2.68 -7.03 -7.89
N LEU A 287 -1.78 -7.92 -7.44
CA LEU A 287 -1.68 -8.29 -6.04
C LEU A 287 -0.62 -7.44 -5.33
N TYR A 288 -1.00 -6.86 -4.20
CA TYR A 288 -0.11 -6.24 -3.24
C TYR A 288 0.57 -7.35 -2.43
N LEU A 289 1.87 -7.49 -2.63
CA LEU A 289 2.65 -8.68 -2.29
C LEU A 289 3.63 -8.34 -1.15
N PRO A 290 3.20 -8.43 0.11
CA PRO A 290 4.06 -8.14 1.23
C PRO A 290 5.07 -9.27 1.45
N PHE A 291 6.30 -8.91 1.74
CA PHE A 291 7.36 -9.84 2.13
C PHE A 291 8.24 -9.20 3.20
N ALA A 292 9.02 -10.03 3.90
CA ALA A 292 10.03 -9.57 4.84
C ALA A 292 11.41 -10.08 4.43
N ARG A 293 12.47 -9.52 5.00
CA ARG A 293 13.85 -9.99 4.82
C ARG A 293 14.18 -11.22 5.68
N SER A 294 13.36 -11.50 6.68
CA SER A 294 13.43 -12.70 7.49
C SER A 294 12.10 -12.96 8.21
N TRP A 295 11.91 -14.19 8.71
CA TRP A 295 10.73 -14.52 9.52
C TRP A 295 10.69 -13.78 10.86
N SER A 296 11.85 -13.52 11.48
CA SER A 296 11.88 -12.77 12.74
C SER A 296 11.32 -11.37 12.54
N MET A 297 11.66 -10.73 11.42
CA MET A 297 11.18 -9.40 11.06
C MET A 297 9.71 -9.39 10.66
N ALA A 298 9.26 -10.39 9.88
CA ALA A 298 7.84 -10.57 9.61
C ALA A 298 7.02 -10.68 10.90
N ILE A 299 7.49 -11.47 11.86
CA ILE A 299 6.83 -11.70 13.14
C ILE A 299 6.84 -10.43 14.00
N ALA A 300 7.94 -9.67 14.01
CA ALA A 300 8.01 -8.38 14.70
C ALA A 300 7.00 -7.38 14.13
N TYR A 301 6.93 -7.24 12.81
CA TYR A 301 5.95 -6.40 12.13
C TYR A 301 4.50 -6.81 12.47
N LEU A 302 4.19 -8.10 12.37
CA LEU A 302 2.86 -8.63 12.66
C LEU A 302 2.47 -8.39 14.11
N ARG A 303 3.37 -8.61 15.07
CA ARG A 303 3.12 -8.33 16.49
C ARG A 303 2.80 -6.85 16.72
N ARG A 304 3.57 -5.94 16.12
CA ARG A 304 3.28 -4.50 16.18
C ARG A 304 1.90 -4.17 15.61
N ARG A 305 1.54 -4.73 14.45
CA ARG A 305 0.20 -4.53 13.85
C ARG A 305 -0.92 -5.11 14.71
N LEU A 306 -0.68 -6.22 15.40
CA LEU A 306 -1.63 -6.80 16.35
C LEU A 306 -1.81 -5.93 17.59
N ASP A 307 -0.72 -5.35 18.11
CA ASP A 307 -0.76 -4.41 19.24
C ASP A 307 -1.49 -3.10 18.86
N GLU A 308 -1.22 -2.55 17.67
CA GLU A 308 -1.87 -1.33 17.16
C GLU A 308 -3.34 -1.54 16.78
N TYR A 309 -3.69 -2.73 16.28
CA TYR A 309 -5.02 -3.06 15.74
C TYR A 309 -5.51 -4.44 16.21
N PRO A 310 -5.83 -4.62 17.51
CA PRO A 310 -6.24 -5.93 18.04
C PRO A 310 -7.52 -6.48 17.38
N ALA A 311 -8.39 -5.61 16.86
CA ALA A 311 -9.57 -6.00 16.10
C ALA A 311 -9.26 -6.70 14.76
N MET A 312 -8.05 -6.51 14.21
CA MET A 312 -7.59 -7.16 12.97
C MET A 312 -7.51 -8.69 13.13
N MET A 313 -7.25 -9.20 14.35
CA MET A 313 -7.31 -10.64 14.67
C MET A 313 -8.64 -11.27 14.27
N PHE A 314 -9.76 -10.61 14.59
CA PHE A 314 -11.09 -11.16 14.37
C PHE A 314 -11.51 -11.14 12.90
N SER A 315 -10.97 -10.20 12.12
CA SER A 315 -11.26 -10.12 10.67
C SER A 315 -10.47 -11.17 9.89
N VAL A 316 -9.19 -11.35 10.20
CA VAL A 316 -8.35 -12.41 9.60
C VAL A 316 -8.85 -13.80 9.99
N LEU A 317 -9.21 -14.02 11.27
CA LEU A 317 -9.75 -15.30 11.74
C LEU A 317 -11.14 -15.58 11.14
N GLY A 318 -11.98 -14.55 11.00
CA GLY A 318 -13.28 -14.64 10.36
C GLY A 318 -13.20 -15.04 8.89
N ASP A 319 -12.22 -14.52 8.14
CA ASP A 319 -12.03 -14.85 6.73
C ASP A 319 -11.42 -16.25 6.53
N VAL A 320 -10.53 -16.71 7.42
CA VAL A 320 -9.96 -18.07 7.41
C VAL A 320 -10.98 -19.15 7.78
N ILE A 321 -11.90 -18.86 8.72
CA ILE A 321 -12.99 -19.78 9.07
C ILE A 321 -14.02 -19.85 7.95
N ARG A 322 -14.32 -18.72 7.30
CA ARG A 322 -15.29 -18.65 6.19
C ARG A 322 -14.76 -19.28 4.90
N SER A 323 -13.44 -19.32 4.68
CA SER A 323 -12.82 -20.03 3.55
C SER A 323 -12.75 -21.56 3.74
N ARG A 324 -12.84 -22.07 4.98
CA ARG A 324 -12.88 -23.52 5.26
C ARG A 324 -14.28 -24.13 5.21
N GLY A 325 -15.34 -23.32 5.31
CA GLY A 325 -16.73 -23.77 5.21
C GLY A 325 -17.30 -23.83 3.79
N ARG A 326 -16.49 -23.54 2.76
CA ARG A 326 -16.88 -23.58 1.33
C ARG A 326 -15.93 -24.42 0.47
N ALA A 327 -15.12 -25.26 1.10
CA ALA A 327 -14.37 -26.33 0.44
C ALA A 327 -15.18 -27.62 0.51
#